data_AF-A0A7K3KSM9-F1
#
_entry.id   AF-A0A7K3KSM9-F1
#
_cell.length_a   1.000
_cell.length_b   1.000
_cell.length_c   1.000
_cell.angle_alpha   90.00
_cell.angle_beta   90.00
_cell.angle_gamma   90.00
#
_symmetry.space_group_name_H-M   'P 1'
#
loop_
_entity.id
_entity.type
_entity.pdbx_description
1 polymer ?
#
loop_
_entity_poly.entity_id
_entity_poly.type
_entity_poly.pdbx_seq_one_letter_code
_entity_poly.pdbx_strand_id
1 'polypeptide(L)'
;ELENITMLDEMRLTLDFLKKRNIPVGVITNGPTEHQLKKVRKLGLYDYVEPSHVIVSQATGFQKPEKEIFNLAAQQFGMTPETTLYVGDSYDNDVMGGHNGGWKTMWFNHRGRSISQGEKVHDVEIDSFEQLFGAVKVLFDLPDNKYIMDSNDKTNPVLELGIKSGVNLAAERLLSTGKFDLETVADMLEL
;
A
#
# COMPACT_ATOMS: atom_id res chain seq x y z
N GLU A 1 -3.89 -21.76 -4.39
CA GLU A 1 -3.55 -20.35 -4.06
C GLU A 1 -2.45 -19.81 -4.96
N LEU A 2 -1.21 -20.30 -4.88
CA LEU A 2 -0.10 -19.85 -5.74
C LEU A 2 -0.43 -19.87 -7.23
N GLU A 3 -1.21 -20.84 -7.73
CA GLU A 3 -1.57 -20.93 -9.16
C GLU A 3 -2.41 -19.75 -9.68
N ASN A 4 -3.16 -19.07 -8.82
CA ASN A 4 -4.13 -18.05 -9.21
C ASN A 4 -3.75 -16.62 -8.80
N ILE A 5 -2.53 -16.40 -8.31
CA ILE A 5 -2.08 -15.04 -7.95
C ILE A 5 -1.59 -14.32 -9.20
N THR A 6 -2.03 -13.10 -9.38
CA THR A 6 -1.57 -12.18 -10.43
C THR A 6 -1.36 -10.79 -9.83
N MET A 7 -0.45 -10.02 -10.43
CA MET A 7 -0.32 -8.60 -10.11
C MET A 7 -1.44 -7.85 -10.83
N LEU A 8 -2.17 -7.03 -10.07
CA LEU A 8 -3.20 -6.13 -10.61
C LEU A 8 -2.55 -4.95 -11.33
N ASP A 9 -3.25 -4.38 -12.31
CA ASP A 9 -2.72 -3.28 -13.12
C ASP A 9 -2.50 -2.00 -12.29
N GLU A 10 -3.31 -1.79 -11.26
CA GLU A 10 -3.22 -0.67 -10.32
C GLU A 10 -1.94 -0.78 -9.46
N MET A 11 -1.61 -2.00 -9.01
CA MET A 11 -0.34 -2.28 -8.33
C MET A 11 0.83 -2.06 -9.27
N ARG A 12 0.75 -2.53 -10.51
CA ARG A 12 1.80 -2.35 -11.51
C ARG A 12 2.04 -0.86 -11.81
N LEU A 13 0.97 -0.09 -12.03
CA LEU A 13 1.05 1.36 -12.21
C LEU A 13 1.76 2.05 -11.04
N THR A 14 1.39 1.67 -9.83
CA THR A 14 1.96 2.24 -8.59
C THR A 14 3.44 1.92 -8.49
N LEU A 15 3.84 0.66 -8.69
CA LEU A 15 5.24 0.24 -8.62
C LEU A 15 6.08 0.84 -9.76
N ASP A 16 5.54 0.94 -10.98
CA ASP A 16 6.19 1.60 -12.11
C ASP A 16 6.44 3.10 -11.83
N PHE A 17 5.48 3.77 -11.20
CA PHE A 17 5.63 5.17 -10.77
C PHE A 17 6.71 5.34 -9.72
N LEU A 18 6.70 4.51 -8.67
CA LEU A 18 7.72 4.55 -7.61
C LEU A 18 9.12 4.28 -8.19
N LYS A 19 9.24 3.28 -9.06
CA LYS A 19 10.48 2.94 -9.77
C LYS A 19 10.99 4.10 -10.62
N LYS A 20 10.13 4.75 -11.41
CA LYS A 20 10.50 5.93 -12.24
C LYS A 20 11.00 7.10 -11.39
N ARG A 21 10.53 7.22 -10.15
CA ARG A 21 10.95 8.26 -9.19
C ARG A 21 12.13 7.84 -8.31
N ASN A 22 12.70 6.66 -8.53
CA ASN A 22 13.75 6.07 -7.69
C ASN A 22 13.36 6.00 -6.20
N ILE A 23 12.08 5.76 -5.92
CA ILE A 23 11.61 5.56 -4.55
C ILE A 23 11.83 4.08 -4.19
N PRO A 24 12.60 3.77 -3.13
CA PRO A 24 12.83 2.39 -2.72
C PRO A 24 11.54 1.72 -2.24
N VAL A 25 11.37 0.43 -2.59
CA VAL A 25 10.24 -0.39 -2.17
C VAL A 25 10.76 -1.62 -1.44
N GLY A 26 10.03 -2.07 -0.42
CA GLY A 26 10.31 -3.28 0.33
C GLY A 26 9.04 -4.08 0.64
N VAL A 27 9.20 -5.34 1.04
CA VAL A 27 8.11 -6.24 1.38
C VAL A 27 8.34 -6.81 2.77
N ILE A 28 7.33 -6.69 3.63
CA ILE A 28 7.27 -7.37 4.93
C ILE A 28 6.05 -8.29 4.95
N THR A 29 6.25 -9.60 5.10
CA THR A 29 5.17 -10.58 5.05
C THR A 29 5.27 -11.62 6.16
N ASN A 30 4.12 -11.96 6.76
CA ASN A 30 4.04 -13.02 7.75
C ASN A 30 3.81 -14.38 7.07
N GLY A 31 4.46 -15.42 7.58
CA GLY A 31 4.18 -16.81 7.21
C GLY A 31 5.41 -17.58 6.73
N PRO A 32 5.21 -18.76 6.12
CA PRO A 32 6.31 -19.65 5.75
C PRO A 32 7.20 -19.06 4.64
N THR A 33 8.52 -19.07 4.87
CA THR A 33 9.54 -18.47 4.00
C THR A 33 9.44 -18.94 2.56
N GLU A 34 9.42 -20.27 2.35
CA GLU A 34 9.37 -20.83 1.00
C GLU A 34 8.11 -20.40 0.24
N HIS A 35 6.96 -20.39 0.93
CA HIS A 35 5.68 -20.02 0.34
C HIS A 35 5.65 -18.54 -0.05
N GLN A 36 6.11 -17.66 0.84
CA GLN A 36 6.11 -16.22 0.59
C GLN A 36 7.09 -15.82 -0.52
N LEU A 37 8.30 -16.39 -0.54
CA LEU A 37 9.26 -16.13 -1.62
C LEU A 37 8.77 -16.64 -2.98
N LYS A 38 8.01 -17.75 -3.01
CA LYS A 38 7.33 -18.20 -4.24
C LYS A 38 6.29 -17.20 -4.72
N LYS A 39 5.52 -16.56 -3.83
CA LYS A 39 4.56 -15.50 -4.20
C LYS A 39 5.28 -14.28 -4.78
N VAL A 40 6.34 -13.81 -4.13
CA VAL A 40 7.14 -12.66 -4.59
C VAL A 40 7.67 -12.91 -6.00
N ARG A 41 8.26 -14.09 -6.26
CA ARG A 41 8.70 -14.47 -7.61
C ARG A 41 7.56 -14.49 -8.62
N LYS A 42 6.45 -15.13 -8.28
CA LYS A 42 5.33 -15.29 -9.22
C LYS A 42 4.65 -13.97 -9.57
N LEU A 43 4.59 -13.03 -8.63
CA LEU A 43 4.07 -11.68 -8.88
C LEU A 43 5.04 -10.81 -9.69
N GLY A 44 6.27 -11.26 -9.95
CA GLY A 44 7.29 -10.44 -10.61
C GLY A 44 7.78 -9.28 -9.74
N LEU A 45 7.61 -9.36 -8.42
CA LEU A 45 7.96 -8.25 -7.51
C LEU A 45 9.46 -7.93 -7.48
N TYR A 46 10.32 -8.88 -7.85
CA TYR A 46 11.76 -8.63 -7.97
C TYR A 46 12.14 -7.67 -9.10
N ASP A 47 11.22 -7.33 -10.01
CA ASP A 47 11.43 -6.25 -10.98
C ASP A 47 11.38 -4.85 -10.32
N TYR A 48 10.88 -4.77 -9.08
CA TYR A 48 10.61 -3.54 -8.33
C TYR A 48 11.29 -3.48 -6.97
N VAL A 49 11.56 -4.66 -6.37
CA VAL A 49 12.06 -4.80 -5.00
C VAL A 49 13.36 -5.59 -5.05
N GLU A 50 14.41 -5.05 -4.46
CA GLU A 50 15.68 -5.77 -4.30
C GLU A 50 15.46 -7.06 -3.48
N PRO A 51 16.13 -8.18 -3.78
CA PRO A 51 16.00 -9.40 -2.97
C PRO A 51 16.30 -9.20 -1.48
N SER A 52 17.22 -8.28 -1.16
CA SER A 52 17.53 -7.85 0.21
C SER A 52 16.43 -7.00 0.84
N HIS A 53 15.46 -6.52 0.07
CA HIS A 53 14.33 -5.72 0.56
C HIS A 53 13.06 -6.57 0.78
N VAL A 54 13.21 -7.88 0.97
CA VAL A 54 12.13 -8.80 1.28
C VAL A 54 12.38 -9.45 2.64
N ILE A 55 11.49 -9.20 3.60
CA ILE A 55 11.48 -9.80 4.92
C ILE A 55 10.28 -10.74 5.04
N VAL A 56 10.56 -11.97 5.47
CA VAL A 56 9.53 -12.97 5.79
C VAL A 56 9.65 -13.36 7.25
N SER A 57 8.55 -13.31 8.00
CA SER A 57 8.57 -13.47 9.46
C SER A 57 9.23 -14.77 9.95
N GLN A 58 8.99 -15.89 9.28
CA GLN A 58 9.60 -17.17 9.66
C GLN A 58 11.15 -17.13 9.55
N ALA A 59 11.69 -16.39 8.58
CA ALA A 59 13.13 -16.30 8.37
C ALA A 59 13.83 -15.45 9.44
N THR A 60 13.11 -14.48 10.03
CA THR A 60 13.66 -13.52 10.99
C THR A 60 13.36 -13.90 12.44
N GLY A 61 12.31 -14.69 12.69
CA GLY A 61 11.82 -15.02 14.03
C GLY A 61 10.94 -13.93 14.65
N PHE A 62 10.76 -12.79 13.97
CA PHE A 62 9.85 -11.71 14.34
C PHE A 62 8.69 -11.66 13.35
N GLN A 63 7.50 -11.30 13.81
CA GLN A 63 6.32 -11.20 12.95
C GLN A 63 5.58 -9.90 13.17
N LYS A 64 4.86 -9.42 12.17
CA LYS A 64 3.90 -8.32 12.38
C LYS A 64 2.85 -8.76 13.41
N PRO A 65 2.45 -7.92 14.39
CA PRO A 65 2.77 -6.48 14.55
C PRO A 65 3.96 -6.16 15.47
N GLU A 66 4.83 -7.12 15.80
CA GLU A 66 5.99 -6.88 16.66
C GLU A 66 6.88 -5.78 16.09
N LYS A 67 7.25 -4.80 16.91
CA LYS A 67 8.03 -3.64 16.47
C LYS A 67 9.38 -4.04 15.85
N GLU A 68 9.91 -5.17 16.30
CA GLU A 68 11.18 -5.76 15.89
C GLU A 68 11.24 -6.04 14.38
N ILE A 69 10.14 -6.50 13.75
CA ILE A 69 10.15 -6.74 12.30
C ILE A 69 10.20 -5.43 11.50
N PHE A 70 9.56 -4.37 11.99
CA PHE A 70 9.59 -3.04 11.37
C PHE A 70 10.93 -2.35 11.58
N ASN A 71 11.54 -2.48 12.76
CA ASN A 71 12.88 -1.98 13.03
C ASN A 71 13.92 -2.69 12.16
N LEU A 72 13.81 -4.02 12.03
CA LEU A 72 14.67 -4.81 11.16
C LEU A 72 14.53 -4.36 9.70
N ALA A 73 13.31 -4.13 9.22
CA ALA A 73 13.06 -3.61 7.89
C ALA A 73 13.66 -2.22 7.67
N ALA A 74 13.48 -1.29 8.62
CA ALA A 74 14.05 0.05 8.54
C ALA A 74 15.58 -0.01 8.40
N GLN A 75 16.23 -0.84 9.22
CA GLN A 75 17.68 -1.04 9.16
C GLN A 75 18.13 -1.72 7.87
N GLN A 76 17.49 -2.83 7.49
CA GLN A 76 17.89 -3.66 6.35
C GLN A 76 17.64 -2.94 5.02
N PHE A 77 16.56 -2.18 4.90
CA PHE A 77 16.18 -1.47 3.68
C PHE A 77 16.80 -0.07 3.60
N GLY A 78 17.45 0.40 4.67
CA GLY A 78 18.00 1.75 4.77
C GLY A 78 16.91 2.83 4.75
N MET A 79 15.76 2.54 5.35
CA MET A 79 14.56 3.40 5.33
C MET A 79 14.36 4.09 6.67
N THR A 80 14.01 5.37 6.64
CA THR A 80 13.67 6.17 7.83
C THR A 80 12.17 6.06 8.10
N PRO A 81 11.72 5.50 9.24
CA PRO A 81 10.30 5.27 9.54
C PRO A 81 9.42 6.50 9.30
N GLU A 82 9.85 7.68 9.74
CA GLU A 82 9.08 8.92 9.70
C GLU A 82 8.77 9.40 8.27
N THR A 83 9.55 8.95 7.29
CA THR A 83 9.40 9.27 5.86
C THR A 83 9.05 8.04 5.02
N THR A 84 8.72 6.92 5.66
CA THR A 84 8.41 5.66 4.95
C THR A 84 6.95 5.31 5.12
N LEU A 85 6.27 5.12 3.99
CA LEU A 85 4.88 4.68 3.95
C LEU A 85 4.81 3.15 3.94
N TYR A 86 4.18 2.58 4.97
CA TYR A 86 3.80 1.19 5.03
C TYR A 86 2.34 1.03 4.55
N VAL A 87 2.11 0.13 3.60
CA VAL A 87 0.77 -0.16 3.04
C VAL A 87 0.39 -1.60 3.39
N GLY A 88 -0.79 -1.81 4.00
CA GLY A 88 -1.26 -3.15 4.32
C GLY A 88 -2.76 -3.21 4.63
N ASP A 89 -3.33 -4.42 4.57
CA ASP A 89 -4.77 -4.67 4.69
C ASP A 89 -5.22 -5.06 6.10
N SER A 90 -4.31 -5.59 6.91
CA SER A 90 -4.61 -6.01 8.28
C SER A 90 -4.41 -4.86 9.26
N TYR A 91 -5.49 -4.28 9.77
CA TYR A 91 -5.38 -3.19 10.75
C TYR A 91 -4.45 -3.54 11.93
N ASP A 92 -4.64 -4.72 12.53
CA ASP A 92 -3.86 -5.13 13.70
C ASP A 92 -2.39 -5.47 13.38
N ASN A 93 -2.11 -6.13 12.25
CA ASN A 93 -0.74 -6.53 11.91
C ASN A 93 0.05 -5.40 11.22
N ASP A 94 -0.60 -4.73 10.26
CA ASP A 94 0.02 -3.80 9.33
C ASP A 94 -0.04 -2.37 9.86
N VAL A 95 -1.24 -1.87 10.14
CA VAL A 95 -1.45 -0.47 10.54
C VAL A 95 -0.92 -0.23 11.95
N MET A 96 -1.38 -1.00 12.93
CA MET A 96 -0.92 -0.88 14.31
C MET A 96 0.58 -1.20 14.43
N GLY A 97 1.05 -2.23 13.73
CA GLY A 97 2.48 -2.58 13.71
C GLY A 97 3.35 -1.47 13.13
N GLY A 98 2.99 -0.94 11.95
CA GLY A 98 3.71 0.15 11.30
C GLY A 98 3.71 1.43 12.16
N HIS A 99 2.54 1.80 12.69
CA HIS A 99 2.39 2.96 13.58
C HIS A 99 3.29 2.84 14.83
N ASN A 100 3.28 1.68 15.52
CA ASN A 100 4.14 1.43 16.68
C ASN A 100 5.64 1.38 16.32
N GLY A 101 5.94 1.03 15.08
CA GLY A 101 7.27 1.13 14.47
C GLY A 101 7.70 2.56 14.14
N GLY A 102 6.82 3.56 14.24
CA GLY A 102 7.07 4.94 13.84
C GLY A 102 6.92 5.21 12.34
N TRP A 103 6.36 4.26 11.59
CA TRP A 103 6.15 4.37 10.15
C TRP A 103 4.87 5.15 9.85
N LYS A 104 4.84 5.80 8.70
CA LYS A 104 3.58 6.29 8.13
C LYS A 104 2.79 5.11 7.59
N THR A 105 1.47 5.12 7.76
CA THR A 105 0.64 3.96 7.41
C THR A 105 -0.55 4.33 6.55
N MET A 106 -0.72 3.55 5.48
CA MET A 106 -1.92 3.53 4.65
C MET A 106 -2.66 2.22 4.89
N TRP A 107 -3.88 2.31 5.39
CA TRP A 107 -4.75 1.16 5.55
C TRP A 107 -5.47 0.86 4.25
N PHE A 108 -5.27 -0.34 3.72
CA PHE A 108 -6.02 -0.86 2.57
C PHE A 108 -7.25 -1.65 3.04
N ASN A 109 -8.34 -0.94 3.31
CA ASN A 109 -9.57 -1.46 3.90
C ASN A 109 -10.56 -2.02 2.86
N HIS A 110 -10.07 -2.82 1.90
CA HIS A 110 -10.89 -3.35 0.80
C HIS A 110 -11.98 -4.35 1.21
N ARG A 111 -12.07 -4.66 2.50
CA ARG A 111 -13.06 -5.57 3.09
C ARG A 111 -14.08 -4.84 3.95
N GLY A 112 -14.08 -3.51 3.96
CA GLY A 112 -15.01 -2.70 4.75
C GLY A 112 -14.99 -3.05 6.23
N ARG A 113 -13.82 -3.35 6.78
CA ARG A 113 -13.68 -3.74 8.18
C ARG A 113 -13.88 -2.50 9.06
N SER A 114 -14.62 -2.67 10.15
CA SER A 114 -14.71 -1.68 11.21
C SER A 114 -13.55 -1.86 12.20
N ILE A 115 -13.06 -0.75 12.73
CA ILE A 115 -12.10 -0.77 13.84
C ILE A 115 -12.88 -1.13 15.10
N SER A 116 -12.71 -2.36 15.60
CA SER A 116 -13.53 -2.89 16.67
C SER A 116 -13.22 -2.27 18.04
N GLN A 117 -11.96 -1.88 18.29
CA GLN A 117 -11.49 -1.22 19.51
C GLN A 117 -10.18 -0.46 19.23
N GLY A 118 -10.02 0.74 19.82
CA GLY A 118 -8.77 1.51 19.76
C GLY A 118 -8.88 2.84 18.99
N GLU A 119 -7.78 3.59 19.00
CA GLU A 119 -7.66 4.85 18.29
C GLU A 119 -7.41 4.62 16.79
N LYS A 120 -7.92 5.52 15.94
CA LYS A 120 -7.69 5.50 14.49
C LYS A 120 -6.27 6.03 14.22
N VAL A 121 -5.30 5.13 14.08
CA VAL A 121 -3.87 5.47 14.03
C VAL A 121 -3.24 5.50 12.63
N HIS A 122 -3.97 5.13 11.57
CA HIS A 122 -3.45 5.27 10.21
C HIS A 122 -3.49 6.72 9.72
N ASP A 123 -2.51 7.07 8.89
CA ASP A 123 -2.42 8.38 8.25
C ASP A 123 -3.37 8.48 7.04
N VAL A 124 -3.51 7.39 6.28
CA VAL A 124 -4.37 7.32 5.09
C VAL A 124 -5.21 6.05 5.08
N GLU A 125 -6.44 6.12 4.57
CA GLU A 125 -7.31 4.97 4.34
C GLU A 125 -7.71 4.96 2.87
N ILE A 126 -7.62 3.79 2.24
CA ILE A 126 -8.17 3.52 0.91
C ILE A 126 -8.92 2.18 0.98
N ASP A 127 -9.96 2.01 0.18
CA ASP A 127 -10.83 0.81 0.20
C ASP A 127 -10.79 0.01 -1.12
N SER A 128 -10.03 0.46 -2.10
CA SER A 128 -10.04 -0.10 -3.45
C SER A 128 -8.67 0.04 -4.10
N PHE A 129 -8.32 -0.91 -4.97
CA PHE A 129 -7.01 -0.90 -5.65
C PHE A 129 -6.89 0.31 -6.58
N GLU A 130 -8.03 0.76 -7.10
CA GLU A 130 -8.23 1.91 -7.96
C GLU A 130 -7.75 3.22 -7.31
N GLN A 131 -7.94 3.35 -5.99
CA GLN A 131 -7.48 4.51 -5.22
C GLN A 131 -5.96 4.51 -4.96
N LEU A 132 -5.32 3.33 -4.97
CA LEU A 132 -3.93 3.17 -4.53
C LEU A 132 -2.96 4.05 -5.32
N PHE A 133 -3.05 4.01 -6.66
CA PHE A 133 -2.15 4.77 -7.50
C PHE A 133 -2.28 6.28 -7.26
N GLY A 134 -3.51 6.78 -7.20
CA GLY A 134 -3.79 8.20 -6.96
C GLY A 134 -3.30 8.67 -5.59
N ALA A 135 -3.55 7.88 -4.54
CA ALA A 135 -3.09 8.16 -3.19
C ALA A 135 -1.55 8.19 -3.10
N VAL A 136 -0.88 7.14 -3.59
CA VAL A 136 0.59 7.07 -3.60
C VAL A 136 1.19 8.19 -4.45
N LYS A 137 0.64 8.46 -5.62
CA LYS A 137 1.12 9.53 -6.49
C LYS A 137 1.09 10.87 -5.77
N VAL A 138 -0.02 11.23 -5.11
CA VAL A 138 -0.11 12.50 -4.36
C VAL A 138 0.88 12.54 -3.20
N LEU A 139 1.00 11.46 -2.43
CA LEU A 139 1.92 11.39 -1.29
C LEU A 139 3.39 11.54 -1.68
N PHE A 140 3.77 11.24 -2.94
CA PHE A 140 5.16 11.30 -3.40
C PHE A 140 5.42 12.34 -4.52
N ASP A 141 4.40 13.02 -5.05
CA ASP A 141 4.53 14.06 -6.08
C ASP A 141 4.59 15.48 -5.55
N LEU A 142 4.06 15.76 -4.36
CA LEU A 142 3.93 17.14 -3.90
C LEU A 142 5.29 17.71 -3.49
N PRO A 143 5.68 18.89 -4.04
CA PRO A 143 6.92 19.54 -3.66
C PRO A 143 6.84 19.95 -2.18
N ASP A 144 7.92 19.68 -1.46
CA ASP A 144 8.22 20.05 -0.08
C ASP A 144 7.68 19.19 1.08
N ASN A 145 7.03 18.02 0.90
CA ASN A 145 6.53 17.17 2.01
C ASN A 145 5.67 17.93 3.07
N LYS A 146 5.42 19.23 2.90
CA LYS A 146 4.97 20.17 3.93
C LYS A 146 3.46 20.09 4.17
N TYR A 147 2.79 19.42 3.24
CA TYR A 147 1.36 19.08 3.31
C TYR A 147 1.14 17.57 3.46
N ILE A 148 2.20 16.75 3.50
CA ILE A 148 2.04 15.30 3.39
C ILE A 148 1.77 14.64 4.75
N MET A 149 2.06 15.25 5.91
CA MET A 149 1.84 14.57 7.19
C MET A 149 1.56 15.55 8.36
N ASP A 150 0.48 16.34 8.31
CA ASP A 150 -0.22 16.56 9.59
C ASP A 150 -1.05 15.30 9.82
N SER A 151 -0.59 14.43 10.73
CA SER A 151 -1.29 13.21 11.11
C SER A 151 -2.71 13.46 11.65
N ASN A 152 -3.10 14.74 11.84
CA ASN A 152 -4.43 15.15 12.25
C ASN A 152 -5.31 15.69 11.10
N ASP A 153 -4.78 15.98 9.91
CA ASP A 153 -5.56 16.61 8.82
C ASP A 153 -6.09 15.56 7.83
N LYS A 154 -7.14 14.85 8.26
CA LYS A 154 -7.92 13.90 7.44
C LYS A 154 -8.75 14.58 6.34
N THR A 155 -8.61 15.90 6.17
CA THR A 155 -9.37 16.73 5.21
C THR A 155 -8.50 17.39 4.15
N ASN A 156 -7.24 16.94 3.98
CA ASN A 156 -6.35 17.51 2.98
C ASN A 156 -6.99 17.39 1.56
N PRO A 157 -7.41 18.50 0.95
CA PRO A 157 -8.18 18.47 -0.29
C PRO A 157 -7.35 17.94 -1.47
N VAL A 158 -6.02 18.00 -1.38
CA VAL A 158 -5.12 17.47 -2.42
C VAL A 158 -5.03 15.95 -2.34
N LEU A 159 -5.02 15.38 -1.12
CA LEU A 159 -5.05 13.94 -0.93
C LEU A 159 -6.41 13.37 -1.36
N GLU A 160 -7.51 14.02 -0.97
CA GLU A 160 -8.86 13.64 -1.41
C GLU A 160 -8.98 13.68 -2.94
N LEU A 161 -8.48 14.75 -3.58
CA LEU A 161 -8.43 14.85 -5.04
C LEU A 161 -7.59 13.75 -5.67
N GLY A 162 -6.48 13.36 -5.04
CA GLY A 162 -5.62 12.26 -5.48
C GLY A 162 -6.34 10.91 -5.49
N ILE A 163 -6.99 10.59 -4.37
CA ILE A 163 -7.81 9.38 -4.22
C ILE A 163 -8.91 9.37 -5.28
N LYS A 164 -9.68 10.46 -5.40
CA LYS A 164 -10.74 10.61 -6.41
C LYS A 164 -10.22 10.51 -7.84
N SER A 165 -9.04 11.07 -8.12
CA SER A 165 -8.39 10.94 -9.43
C SER A 165 -8.00 9.50 -9.75
N GLY A 166 -7.60 8.71 -8.74
CA GLY A 166 -7.38 7.27 -8.88
C GLY A 166 -8.65 6.54 -9.30
N VAL A 167 -9.76 6.84 -8.63
CA VAL A 167 -11.09 6.29 -8.97
C VAL A 167 -11.51 6.66 -10.40
N ASN A 168 -11.32 7.92 -10.81
CA ASN A 168 -11.61 8.34 -12.19
C ASN A 168 -10.75 7.60 -13.23
N LEU A 169 -9.46 7.40 -12.97
CA LEU A 169 -8.58 6.65 -13.87
C LEU A 169 -9.02 5.19 -14.02
N ALA A 170 -9.49 4.58 -12.93
CA ALA A 170 -10.07 3.25 -12.99
C ALA A 170 -11.37 3.21 -13.78
N ALA A 171 -12.25 4.19 -13.61
CA ALA A 171 -13.47 4.33 -14.40
C ALA A 171 -13.16 4.41 -15.90
N GLU A 172 -12.21 5.26 -16.30
CA GLU A 172 -11.75 5.38 -17.69
C GLU A 172 -11.24 4.05 -18.26
N ARG A 173 -10.48 3.29 -17.46
CA ARG A 173 -9.98 1.98 -17.85
C ARG A 173 -11.10 0.98 -18.05
N LEU A 174 -12.02 0.84 -17.10
CA LEU A 174 -13.16 -0.08 -17.17
C LEU A 174 -14.01 0.22 -18.41
N LEU A 175 -14.31 1.50 -18.67
CA LEU A 175 -15.04 1.93 -19.86
C LEU A 175 -14.27 1.63 -21.16
N SER A 176 -12.95 1.83 -21.17
CA SER A 176 -12.12 1.56 -22.36
C SER A 176 -12.10 0.08 -22.78
N THR A 177 -12.46 -0.85 -21.88
CA THR A 177 -12.57 -2.27 -22.23
C THR A 177 -13.79 -2.58 -23.12
N GLY A 178 -14.77 -1.68 -23.18
CA GLY A 178 -16.05 -1.88 -23.87
C GLY A 178 -16.96 -2.95 -23.25
N LYS A 179 -16.59 -3.51 -22.08
CA LYS A 179 -17.36 -4.56 -21.39
C LYS A 179 -18.41 -4.01 -20.43
N PHE A 180 -18.25 -2.77 -19.98
CA PHE A 180 -19.11 -2.11 -19.00
C PHE A 180 -19.58 -0.77 -19.56
N ASP A 181 -20.83 -0.40 -19.29
CA ASP A 181 -21.35 0.93 -19.57
C ASP A 181 -21.08 1.89 -18.40
N LEU A 182 -21.39 3.19 -18.62
CA LEU A 182 -21.13 4.24 -17.63
C LEU A 182 -21.87 4.01 -16.30
N GLU A 183 -23.11 3.55 -16.37
CA GLU A 183 -23.96 3.33 -15.19
C GLU A 183 -23.41 2.16 -14.35
N THR A 184 -23.05 1.05 -15.00
CA THR A 184 -22.41 -0.10 -14.34
C THR A 184 -21.09 0.28 -13.68
N VAL A 185 -20.26 1.09 -14.36
CA VAL A 185 -18.96 1.53 -13.81
C VAL A 185 -19.14 2.49 -12.63
N ALA A 186 -20.13 3.39 -12.67
CA ALA A 186 -20.43 4.29 -11.56
C ALA A 186 -20.86 3.51 -10.31
N ASP A 187 -21.75 2.53 -10.48
CA ASP A 187 -22.18 1.64 -9.39
C ASP A 187 -21.02 0.82 -8.81
N MET A 188 -20.12 0.30 -9.66
CA MET A 188 -18.96 -0.50 -9.24
C MET A 188 -17.94 0.28 -8.42
N LEU A 189 -17.82 1.60 -8.66
CA LEU A 189 -16.83 2.48 -8.04
C LEU A 189 -17.43 3.44 -7.00
N GLU A 190 -18.71 3.28 -6.69
CA GLU A 190 -19.46 4.13 -5.75
C GLU A 190 -19.36 5.64 -6.09
N LEU A 191 -19.46 5.99 -7.38
CA LEU A 191 -19.33 7.35 -7.93
C LEU A 191 -20.66 8.11 -8.08
#